data_AF-A0A6B0YUE9-F1
#
_entry.id   AF-A0A6B0YUE9-F1
#
_cell.length_a   1.000
_cell.length_b   1.000
_cell.length_c   1.000
_cell.angle_alpha   90.00
_cell.angle_beta   90.00
_cell.angle_gamma   90.00
#
_symmetry.space_group_name_H-M   'P 1'
#
loop_
_entity.id
_entity.type
_entity.pdbx_description
1 polymer ?
#
loop_
_entity_poly.entity_id
_entity_poly.type
_entity_poly.pdbx_seq_one_letter_code
_entity_poly.pdbx_strand_id
1 'polypeptide(L)'
;MTICDPIRAAAAAAQSVGIDPHEGIQIIGASRLADRHHPPFDLGRPALVLDIADGPTAQAVCAVLGNAYPDDHPLQIICLDGNGTRGARAVPLEELDRPTGIGEGACLYVPPLPRSSYADLQEVMAHLRAPYGCPWDREQTLASTRAFLLDEVAEALEAMDSEDEAHVAEELGDVLGIIAMIAQIATEEGRFQMADAVRMSVEKLIRRHPHVFGEDDIDDMEQLFTRWEEIKAEERAAQDRPARGPLDAVPAALPALRKAREMQAKADKAGLLDRAMLAESDPALQGLLPEGSDEERLGRLLWCLVALARTRGLDAEDALRAFTGRWRTQNAENSEGREES
;
A
#
# COMPACT_ATOMS: atom_id res chain seq x y z
N MET A 1 1.53 -46.98 -4.18
CA MET A 1 1.66 -45.53 -4.02
C MET A 1 1.29 -45.22 -2.59
N THR A 2 2.28 -45.09 -1.72
CA THR A 2 2.03 -44.57 -0.38
C THR A 2 2.02 -43.07 -0.54
N ILE A 3 0.85 -42.44 -0.43
CA ILE A 3 0.74 -40.99 -0.27
C ILE A 3 1.70 -40.65 0.87
N CYS A 4 2.78 -39.94 0.57
CA CYS A 4 3.72 -39.52 1.60
C CYS A 4 2.95 -38.56 2.51
N ASP A 5 2.84 -38.88 3.80
CA ASP A 5 2.25 -38.01 4.80
C ASP A 5 2.92 -36.62 4.69
N PRO A 6 2.17 -35.53 4.42
CA PRO A 6 2.76 -34.21 4.19
C PRO A 6 3.66 -33.73 5.33
N ILE A 7 3.38 -34.16 6.57
CA ILE A 7 4.22 -33.85 7.74
C ILE A 7 5.58 -34.57 7.63
N ARG A 8 5.56 -35.85 7.25
CA ARG A 8 6.81 -36.63 7.04
C ARG A 8 7.58 -36.12 5.84
N ALA A 9 6.88 -35.74 4.77
CA ALA A 9 7.48 -35.15 3.60
C ALA A 9 8.22 -33.84 3.95
N ALA A 10 7.54 -32.94 4.68
CA ALA A 10 8.15 -31.71 5.15
C ALA A 10 9.34 -31.95 6.08
N ALA A 11 9.25 -32.91 7.01
CA ALA A 11 10.35 -33.25 7.90
C ALA A 11 11.57 -33.81 7.14
N ALA A 12 11.35 -34.71 6.18
CA ALA A 12 12.41 -35.26 5.34
C ALA A 12 13.05 -34.18 4.46
N ALA A 13 12.23 -33.29 3.87
CA ALA A 13 12.70 -32.16 3.09
C ALA A 13 13.57 -31.23 3.94
N ALA A 14 13.07 -30.76 5.09
CA ALA A 14 13.80 -29.89 6.02
C ALA A 14 15.14 -30.51 6.47
N GLN A 15 15.14 -31.79 6.83
CA GLN A 15 16.36 -32.50 7.21
C GLN A 15 17.38 -32.55 6.08
N SER A 16 16.94 -32.73 4.83
CA SER A 16 17.85 -32.83 3.68
C SER A 16 18.56 -31.53 3.33
N VAL A 17 17.96 -30.39 3.67
CA VAL A 17 18.53 -29.06 3.47
C VAL A 17 19.15 -28.48 4.73
N GLY A 18 19.20 -29.25 5.82
CA GLY A 18 19.86 -28.89 7.07
C GLY A 18 19.16 -27.78 7.85
N ILE A 19 17.86 -27.57 7.65
CA ILE A 19 17.10 -26.53 8.36
C ILE A 19 16.58 -27.10 9.66
N ASP A 20 16.74 -26.33 10.74
CA ASP A 20 16.09 -26.61 12.01
C ASP A 20 14.63 -26.10 11.98
N PRO A 21 13.62 -26.97 12.14
CA PRO A 21 12.23 -26.54 12.22
C PRO A 21 11.95 -25.51 13.33
N HIS A 22 12.78 -25.44 14.37
CA HIS A 22 12.69 -24.44 15.43
C HIS A 22 12.95 -23.01 14.95
N GLU A 23 13.59 -22.83 13.79
CA GLU A 23 13.82 -21.51 13.17
C GLU A 23 12.59 -20.97 12.43
N GLY A 24 11.45 -21.65 12.51
CA GLY A 24 10.17 -21.11 12.06
C GLY A 24 9.82 -21.43 10.60
N ILE A 25 10.13 -22.64 10.14
CA ILE A 25 9.83 -23.10 8.77
C ILE A 25 8.33 -23.03 8.44
N GLN A 26 8.02 -22.54 7.25
CA GLN A 26 6.66 -22.41 6.74
C GLN A 26 6.40 -23.48 5.67
N ILE A 27 5.21 -24.07 5.66
CA ILE A 27 4.87 -25.17 4.74
C ILE A 27 3.61 -24.79 3.97
N ILE A 28 3.66 -24.92 2.65
CA ILE A 28 2.53 -24.66 1.75
C ILE A 28 2.48 -25.72 0.65
N GLY A 29 1.29 -26.11 0.20
CA GLY A 29 1.14 -26.97 -0.97
C GLY A 29 1.29 -26.17 -2.28
N ALA A 30 1.92 -26.77 -3.28
CA ALA A 30 2.21 -26.11 -4.55
C ALA A 30 0.94 -25.62 -5.28
N SER A 31 -0.13 -26.42 -5.29
CA SER A 31 -1.42 -26.00 -5.88
C SER A 31 -1.99 -24.75 -5.20
N ARG A 32 -1.97 -24.72 -3.87
CA ARG A 32 -2.45 -23.55 -3.10
C ARG A 32 -1.60 -22.31 -3.33
N LEU A 33 -0.29 -22.47 -3.58
CA LEU A 33 0.59 -21.37 -3.92
C LEU A 33 0.37 -20.92 -5.37
N ALA A 34 0.19 -21.86 -6.31
CA ALA A 34 -0.07 -21.60 -7.71
C ALA A 34 -1.36 -20.78 -7.94
N ASP A 35 -2.36 -20.92 -7.07
CA ASP A 35 -3.62 -20.15 -7.11
C ASP A 35 -3.49 -18.73 -6.50
N ARG A 36 -2.28 -18.22 -6.29
CA ARG A 36 -2.02 -16.89 -5.70
C ARG A 36 -1.43 -15.93 -6.70
N HIS A 37 -1.41 -14.64 -6.33
CA HIS A 37 -0.69 -13.59 -7.06
C HIS A 37 0.54 -13.07 -6.30
N HIS A 38 0.70 -13.47 -5.03
CA HIS A 38 1.84 -13.11 -4.19
C HIS A 38 2.03 -14.21 -3.12
N PRO A 39 3.26 -14.52 -2.68
CA PRO A 39 3.49 -15.52 -1.63
C PRO A 39 2.77 -15.14 -0.34
N PRO A 40 2.00 -16.07 0.28
CA PRO A 40 1.21 -15.79 1.48
C PRO A 40 1.97 -16.07 2.78
N PHE A 41 3.29 -16.09 2.74
CA PHE A 41 4.17 -16.43 3.86
C PHE A 41 5.21 -15.34 4.08
N ASP A 42 5.99 -15.47 5.16
CA ASP A 42 6.92 -14.45 5.62
C ASP A 42 8.27 -14.65 4.90
N LEU A 43 8.72 -13.64 4.16
CA LEU A 43 9.94 -13.73 3.36
C LEU A 43 11.20 -13.87 4.23
N GLY A 44 11.16 -13.42 5.49
CA GLY A 44 12.26 -13.53 6.44
C GLY A 44 12.44 -14.94 7.00
N ARG A 45 11.56 -15.89 6.63
CA ARG A 45 11.57 -17.27 7.11
C ARG A 45 11.70 -18.28 5.97
N PRO A 46 12.32 -19.45 6.24
CA PRO A 46 12.41 -20.51 5.24
C PRO A 46 11.03 -21.09 4.92
N ALA A 47 10.77 -21.40 3.65
CA ALA A 47 9.52 -22.02 3.20
C ALA A 47 9.76 -23.33 2.45
N LEU A 48 8.86 -24.30 2.66
CA LEU A 48 8.75 -25.54 1.88
C LEU A 48 7.45 -25.52 1.09
N VAL A 49 7.57 -25.61 -0.23
CA VAL A 49 6.46 -25.83 -1.15
C VAL A 49 6.39 -27.32 -1.47
N LEU A 50 5.36 -28.00 -0.98
CA LEU A 50 5.18 -29.44 -1.15
C LEU A 50 4.39 -29.76 -2.42
N ASP A 51 4.56 -30.98 -2.94
CA ASP A 51 3.75 -31.56 -4.01
C ASP A 51 3.77 -30.77 -5.33
N ILE A 52 4.96 -30.41 -5.81
CA ILE A 52 5.12 -29.85 -7.16
C ILE A 52 4.91 -30.98 -8.18
N ALA A 53 3.66 -31.16 -8.58
CA ALA A 53 3.22 -32.34 -9.33
C ALA A 53 3.69 -32.34 -10.79
N ASP A 54 3.74 -31.17 -11.42
CA ASP A 54 3.97 -31.03 -12.85
C ASP A 54 4.58 -29.67 -13.23
N GLY A 55 4.97 -29.54 -14.50
CA GLY A 55 5.54 -28.32 -15.07
C GLY A 55 4.62 -27.09 -14.96
N PRO A 56 3.33 -27.18 -15.31
CA PRO A 56 2.40 -26.05 -15.15
C PRO A 56 2.31 -25.54 -13.70
N THR A 57 2.25 -26.44 -12.72
CA THR A 57 2.25 -26.05 -11.30
C THR A 57 3.56 -25.33 -10.93
N ALA A 58 4.71 -25.81 -11.41
CA ALA A 58 5.98 -25.15 -11.15
C ALA A 58 6.11 -23.79 -11.82
N GLN A 59 5.61 -23.63 -13.04
CA GLN A 59 5.57 -22.34 -13.74
C GLN A 59 4.70 -21.34 -12.97
N ALA A 60 3.54 -21.77 -12.48
CA ALA A 60 2.68 -20.94 -11.65
C ALA A 60 3.36 -20.57 -10.31
N VAL A 61 3.98 -21.54 -9.63
CA VAL A 61 4.77 -21.27 -8.40
C VAL A 61 5.91 -20.29 -8.67
N CYS A 62 6.63 -20.45 -9.80
CA CYS A 62 7.69 -19.54 -10.23
C CYS A 62 7.16 -18.11 -10.39
N ALA A 63 6.04 -17.93 -11.09
CA ALA A 63 5.41 -16.62 -11.27
C ALA A 63 5.00 -15.99 -9.94
N VAL A 64 4.45 -16.77 -9.01
CA VAL A 64 4.07 -16.25 -7.69
C VAL A 64 5.30 -15.85 -6.87
N LEU A 65 6.34 -16.68 -6.82
CA LEU A 65 7.58 -16.34 -6.10
C LEU A 65 8.30 -15.14 -6.71
N GLY A 66 8.26 -14.96 -8.04
CA GLY A 66 8.86 -13.82 -8.74
C GLY A 66 8.26 -12.46 -8.38
N ASN A 67 7.09 -12.43 -7.72
CA ASN A 67 6.54 -11.19 -7.16
C ASN A 67 7.23 -10.74 -5.86
N ALA A 68 8.12 -11.54 -5.28
CA ALA A 68 8.73 -11.28 -3.97
C ALA A 68 10.22 -11.62 -3.85
N TYR A 69 10.75 -12.44 -4.76
CA TYR A 69 12.15 -12.89 -4.76
C TYR A 69 12.84 -12.47 -6.06
N PRO A 70 14.15 -12.16 -6.03
CA PRO A 70 14.90 -11.88 -7.24
C PRO A 70 15.02 -13.13 -8.13
N ASP A 71 15.19 -12.92 -9.43
CA ASP A 71 15.25 -13.99 -10.43
C ASP A 71 16.36 -15.02 -10.16
N ASP A 72 17.49 -14.58 -9.59
CA ASP A 72 18.63 -15.42 -9.24
C ASP A 72 18.53 -16.06 -7.84
N HIS A 73 17.41 -15.90 -7.13
CA HIS A 73 17.23 -16.43 -5.77
C HIS A 73 17.45 -17.95 -5.75
N PRO A 74 18.38 -18.46 -4.92
CA PRO A 74 18.81 -19.86 -4.99
C PRO A 74 17.80 -20.79 -4.31
N LEU A 75 16.93 -21.41 -5.08
CA LEU A 75 15.99 -22.42 -4.60
C LEU A 75 16.63 -23.81 -4.54
N GLN A 76 16.02 -24.75 -3.82
CA GLN A 76 16.38 -26.16 -3.90
C GLN A 76 15.18 -27.05 -4.21
N ILE A 77 15.26 -27.80 -5.31
CA ILE A 77 14.29 -28.85 -5.62
C ILE A 77 14.75 -30.13 -4.91
N ILE A 78 13.86 -30.67 -4.07
CA ILE A 78 14.07 -31.85 -3.25
C ILE A 78 13.14 -32.94 -3.78
N CYS A 79 13.71 -34.06 -4.19
CA CYS A 79 12.93 -35.23 -4.61
C CYS A 79 12.84 -36.20 -3.43
N LEU A 80 11.62 -36.44 -2.95
CA LEU A 80 11.35 -37.41 -1.89
C LEU A 80 10.95 -38.77 -2.47
N ASP A 81 11.24 -39.83 -1.73
CA ASP A 81 10.66 -41.16 -1.93
C ASP A 81 9.96 -41.62 -0.64
N GLY A 82 9.31 -42.79 -0.68
CA GLY A 82 8.57 -43.32 0.49
C GLY A 82 9.43 -43.58 1.74
N ASN A 83 10.76 -43.45 1.66
CA ASN A 83 11.72 -43.69 2.74
C ASN A 83 12.57 -42.45 3.10
N GLY A 84 12.45 -41.32 2.42
CA GLY A 84 13.22 -40.10 2.71
C GLY A 84 13.57 -39.29 1.47
N THR A 85 14.75 -38.68 1.45
CA THR A 85 15.20 -37.84 0.33
C THR A 85 16.03 -38.63 -0.66
N ARG A 86 15.60 -38.65 -1.93
CA ARG A 86 16.33 -39.27 -3.05
C ARG A 86 17.44 -38.37 -3.59
N GLY A 87 17.23 -37.05 -3.55
CA GLY A 87 18.24 -36.06 -3.93
C GLY A 87 17.72 -34.64 -3.80
N ALA A 88 18.64 -33.68 -3.76
CA ALA A 88 18.35 -32.26 -3.80
C ALA A 88 19.27 -31.58 -4.83
N ARG A 89 18.75 -30.56 -5.53
CA ARG A 89 19.54 -29.74 -6.45
C ARG A 89 19.17 -28.28 -6.31
N ALA A 90 20.17 -27.41 -6.42
CA ALA A 90 19.95 -25.97 -6.50
C ALA A 90 19.38 -25.59 -7.88
N VAL A 91 18.57 -24.55 -7.92
CA VAL A 91 18.04 -23.93 -9.14
C VAL A 91 17.76 -22.44 -8.85
N PRO A 92 18.16 -21.50 -9.71
CA PRO A 92 17.70 -20.12 -9.56
C PRO A 92 16.19 -20.05 -9.82
N LEU A 93 15.52 -19.05 -9.26
CA LEU A 93 14.07 -18.90 -9.40
C LEU A 93 13.64 -18.84 -10.86
N GLU A 94 14.35 -18.08 -11.70
CA GLU A 94 14.04 -17.95 -13.13
C GLU A 94 14.10 -19.26 -13.93
N GLU A 95 14.78 -20.29 -13.43
CA GLU A 95 14.88 -21.61 -14.07
C GLU A 95 13.85 -22.62 -13.53
N LEU A 96 13.00 -22.22 -12.57
CA LEU A 96 11.95 -23.08 -12.00
C LEU A 96 10.83 -23.39 -13.01
N ASP A 97 10.74 -22.69 -14.12
CA ASP A 97 9.77 -22.97 -15.20
C ASP A 97 10.27 -24.03 -16.22
N ARG A 98 11.57 -24.38 -16.18
CA ARG A 98 12.21 -25.40 -17.04
C ARG A 98 12.70 -26.67 -16.33
N PRO A 99 12.14 -27.18 -15.22
CA PRO A 99 12.92 -28.05 -14.37
C PRO A 99 12.87 -29.49 -14.86
N THR A 100 14.05 -30.04 -15.12
CA THR A 100 14.22 -31.50 -15.12
C THR A 100 14.09 -32.01 -13.68
N GLY A 101 13.32 -33.08 -13.47
CA GLY A 101 13.16 -33.70 -12.15
C GLY A 101 11.97 -33.20 -11.32
N ILE A 102 11.00 -32.50 -11.91
CA ILE A 102 9.66 -32.33 -11.32
C ILE A 102 8.82 -33.59 -11.53
N GLY A 103 8.03 -33.94 -10.53
CA GLY A 103 7.12 -35.08 -10.55
C GLY A 103 6.63 -35.44 -9.15
N GLU A 104 6.02 -36.61 -9.01
CA GLU A 104 5.50 -37.12 -7.74
C GLU A 104 6.59 -37.11 -6.65
N GLY A 105 6.31 -36.45 -5.52
CA GLY A 105 7.24 -36.33 -4.39
C GLY A 105 8.26 -35.19 -4.51
N ALA A 106 8.18 -34.34 -5.54
CA ALA A 106 9.00 -33.13 -5.62
C ALA A 106 8.52 -32.05 -4.64
N CYS A 107 9.45 -31.49 -3.89
CA CYS A 107 9.26 -30.35 -2.99
C CYS A 107 10.26 -29.26 -3.38
N LEU A 108 9.96 -28.02 -3.02
CA LEU A 108 10.85 -26.88 -3.22
C LEU A 108 11.13 -26.25 -1.88
N TYR A 109 12.41 -26.12 -1.56
CA TYR A 109 12.88 -25.27 -0.48
C TYR A 109 13.18 -23.88 -1.03
N VAL A 110 12.59 -22.88 -0.39
CA VAL A 110 12.78 -21.46 -0.65
C VAL A 110 13.52 -20.88 0.56
N PRO A 111 14.81 -20.51 0.42
CA PRO A 111 15.54 -19.86 1.50
C PRO A 111 14.92 -18.50 1.87
N PRO A 112 15.07 -18.06 3.13
CA PRO A 112 14.62 -16.74 3.55
C PRO A 112 15.39 -15.63 2.83
N LEU A 113 14.75 -14.47 2.69
CA LEU A 113 15.37 -13.17 2.46
C LEU A 113 15.48 -12.46 3.81
N PRO A 114 16.65 -12.52 4.48
CA PRO A 114 16.79 -11.99 5.83
C PRO A 114 16.52 -10.49 5.88
N ARG A 115 15.75 -10.03 6.87
CA ARG A 115 15.40 -8.61 7.08
C ARG A 115 14.57 -8.01 5.94
N SER A 116 13.88 -8.83 5.16
CA SER A 116 13.03 -8.39 4.05
C SER A 116 11.54 -8.59 4.34
N SER A 117 11.18 -8.97 5.57
CA SER A 117 9.79 -9.11 5.96
C SER A 117 9.26 -7.88 6.69
N TYR A 118 7.95 -7.68 6.60
CA TYR A 118 7.29 -6.68 7.42
C TYR A 118 7.38 -6.99 8.92
N ALA A 119 7.44 -8.28 9.30
CA ALA A 119 7.63 -8.69 10.68
C ALA A 119 9.00 -8.26 11.23
N ASP A 120 10.06 -8.33 10.41
CA ASP A 120 11.39 -7.83 10.79
C ASP A 120 11.35 -6.34 11.10
N LEU A 121 10.69 -5.54 10.24
CA LEU A 121 10.54 -4.10 10.47
C LEU A 121 9.77 -3.80 11.77
N GLN A 122 8.69 -4.52 12.03
CA GLN A 122 7.93 -4.37 13.27
C GLN A 122 8.77 -4.71 14.50
N GLU A 123 9.56 -5.79 14.45
CA GLU A 123 10.44 -6.18 15.55
C GLU A 123 11.54 -5.13 15.79
N VAL A 124 12.18 -4.63 14.73
CA VAL A 124 13.18 -3.56 14.85
C VAL A 124 12.55 -2.32 15.50
N MET A 125 11.36 -1.92 15.05
CA MET A 125 10.67 -0.75 15.59
C MET A 125 10.27 -0.93 17.07
N ALA A 126 9.76 -2.11 17.42
CA ALA A 126 9.44 -2.45 18.80
C ALA A 126 10.71 -2.43 19.69
N HIS A 127 11.84 -2.92 19.16
CA HIS A 127 13.12 -2.89 19.88
C HIS A 127 13.64 -1.47 20.08
N LEU A 128 13.58 -0.61 19.05
CA LEU A 128 13.97 0.81 19.13
C LEU A 128 13.17 1.55 20.21
N ARG A 129 11.90 1.19 20.42
CA ARG A 129 11.02 1.82 21.42
C ARG A 129 10.96 1.09 22.77
N ALA A 130 11.59 -0.07 22.90
CA ALA A 130 11.65 -0.80 24.16
C ALA A 130 12.35 0.04 25.27
N PRO A 131 12.20 -0.30 26.58
CA PRO A 131 12.81 0.48 27.67
C PRO A 131 14.32 0.73 27.54
N TYR A 132 15.04 -0.17 26.86
CA TYR A 132 16.49 -0.08 26.59
C TYR A 132 16.82 0.34 25.15
N GLY A 133 15.81 0.71 24.37
CA GLY A 133 15.95 1.17 23.00
C GLY A 133 16.44 2.60 22.88
N CYS A 134 16.31 3.17 21.69
CA CYS A 134 16.77 4.52 21.37
C CYS A 134 15.92 5.58 22.10
N PRO A 135 16.54 6.52 22.85
CA PRO A 135 15.81 7.58 23.54
C PRO A 135 14.96 8.45 22.61
N TRP A 136 15.47 8.78 21.41
CA TRP A 136 14.75 9.61 20.44
C TRP A 136 13.50 8.90 19.92
N ASP A 137 13.62 7.62 19.55
CA ASP A 137 12.49 6.83 19.05
C ASP A 137 11.40 6.72 20.12
N ARG A 138 11.78 6.49 21.38
CA ARG A 138 10.85 6.40 22.52
C ARG A 138 10.10 7.69 22.81
N GLU A 139 10.72 8.84 22.59
CA GLU A 139 10.10 10.15 22.78
C GLU A 139 9.07 10.49 21.69
N GLN A 140 9.05 9.77 20.57
CA GLN A 140 8.10 10.02 19.49
C GLN A 140 6.67 9.71 19.90
N THR A 141 5.77 10.56 19.39
CA THR A 141 4.32 10.48 19.60
C THR A 141 3.59 10.48 18.25
N LEU A 142 2.30 10.15 18.25
CA LEU A 142 1.46 10.29 17.05
C LEU A 142 1.33 11.74 16.54
N ALA A 143 1.66 12.73 17.36
CA ALA A 143 1.68 14.12 16.93
C ALA A 143 3.00 14.47 16.22
N SER A 144 4.15 14.05 16.76
CA SER A 144 5.47 14.34 16.19
C SER A 144 5.71 13.60 14.87
N THR A 145 5.22 12.36 14.74
CA THR A 145 5.33 11.54 13.53
C THR A 145 4.66 12.10 12.28
N ARG A 146 3.77 13.10 12.42
CA ARG A 146 3.06 13.70 11.28
C ARG A 146 3.96 14.48 10.34
N ALA A 147 4.95 15.20 10.89
CA ALA A 147 5.90 15.97 10.11
C ALA A 147 6.80 15.02 9.33
N PHE A 148 7.40 14.05 10.03
CA PHE A 148 8.24 13.02 9.41
C PHE A 148 7.50 12.27 8.31
N LEU A 149 6.26 11.82 8.53
CA LEU A 149 5.48 11.16 7.48
C LEU A 149 5.28 12.05 6.24
N LEU A 150 5.12 13.36 6.42
CA LEU A 150 4.98 14.27 5.28
C LEU A 150 6.32 14.44 4.54
N ASP A 151 7.42 14.53 5.28
CA ASP A 151 8.77 14.66 4.74
C ASP A 151 9.14 13.40 3.92
N GLU A 152 9.03 12.20 4.50
CA GLU A 152 9.33 10.93 3.77
C GLU A 152 8.43 10.73 2.53
N VAL A 153 7.17 11.17 2.61
CA VAL A 153 6.28 11.11 1.44
C VAL A 153 6.72 12.10 0.36
N ALA A 154 7.26 13.25 0.73
CA ALA A 154 7.78 14.22 -0.23
C ALA A 154 9.07 13.71 -0.89
N GLU A 155 9.97 13.10 -0.12
CA GLU A 155 11.21 12.48 -0.62
C GLU A 155 10.89 11.28 -1.53
N ALA A 156 9.93 10.44 -1.15
CA ALA A 156 9.44 9.36 -2.03
C ALA A 156 8.84 9.87 -3.36
N LEU A 157 8.15 11.01 -3.34
CA LEU A 157 7.65 11.63 -4.58
C LEU A 157 8.79 12.16 -5.44
N GLU A 158 9.79 12.81 -4.84
CA GLU A 158 10.99 13.27 -5.56
C GLU A 158 11.77 12.10 -6.16
N ALA A 159 11.92 10.99 -5.43
CA ALA A 159 12.54 9.79 -5.93
C ALA A 159 11.79 9.19 -7.13
N MET A 160 10.44 9.17 -7.10
CA MET A 160 9.63 8.70 -8.23
C MET A 160 9.83 9.54 -9.51
N ASP A 161 10.14 10.83 -9.37
CA ASP A 161 10.42 11.72 -10.49
C ASP A 161 11.85 11.56 -11.04
N SER A 162 12.74 10.88 -10.31
CA SER A 162 14.18 10.82 -10.60
C SER A 162 14.64 9.69 -11.54
N GLU A 163 13.74 8.80 -11.96
CA GLU A 163 14.03 7.55 -12.71
C GLU A 163 15.07 6.61 -12.03
N ASP A 164 15.36 6.82 -10.74
CA ASP A 164 16.25 5.96 -9.94
C ASP A 164 15.43 4.95 -9.12
N GLU A 165 15.36 3.71 -9.60
CA GLU A 165 14.58 2.63 -8.96
C GLU A 165 15.09 2.28 -7.55
N ALA A 166 16.40 2.40 -7.29
CA ALA A 166 16.98 2.10 -5.99
C ALA A 166 16.60 3.18 -4.97
N HIS A 167 16.65 4.44 -5.39
CA HIS A 167 16.22 5.57 -4.57
C HIS A 167 14.72 5.49 -4.27
N VAL A 168 13.87 5.14 -5.25
CA VAL A 168 12.44 4.91 -5.00
C VAL A 168 12.22 3.82 -3.94
N ALA A 169 12.98 2.73 -4.00
CA ALA A 169 12.86 1.65 -3.03
C ALA A 169 13.31 2.07 -1.62
N GLU A 170 14.37 2.87 -1.51
CA GLU A 170 14.87 3.46 -0.25
C GLU A 170 13.79 4.31 0.42
N GLU A 171 13.27 5.30 -0.31
CA GLU A 171 12.28 6.25 0.23
C GLU A 171 10.94 5.58 0.56
N LEU A 172 10.50 4.59 -0.23
CA LEU A 172 9.34 3.77 0.14
C LEU A 172 9.58 2.97 1.42
N GLY A 173 10.82 2.54 1.66
CA GLY A 173 11.27 1.94 2.91
C GLY A 173 11.14 2.88 4.09
N ASP A 174 11.52 4.14 3.94
CA ASP A 174 11.44 5.15 5.00
C ASP A 174 9.99 5.52 5.33
N VAL A 175 9.13 5.66 4.32
CA VAL A 175 7.68 5.79 4.51
C VAL A 175 7.12 4.60 5.30
N LEU A 176 7.52 3.37 4.97
CA LEU A 176 7.13 2.17 5.72
C LEU A 176 7.67 2.18 7.15
N GLY A 177 8.88 2.69 7.37
CA GLY A 177 9.50 2.88 8.68
C GLY A 177 8.67 3.80 9.58
N ILE A 178 8.25 4.96 9.06
CA ILE A 178 7.37 5.88 9.81
C ILE A 178 5.99 5.27 10.06
N ILE A 179 5.43 4.52 9.11
CA ILE A 179 4.17 3.79 9.31
C ILE A 179 4.31 2.74 10.43
N ALA A 180 5.42 2.01 10.48
CA ALA A 180 5.72 1.06 11.56
C ALA A 180 5.87 1.75 12.92
N MET A 181 6.55 2.90 12.97
CA MET A 181 6.66 3.75 14.17
C MET A 181 5.28 4.18 14.69
N ILE A 182 4.41 4.67 13.80
CA ILE A 182 3.03 5.07 14.11
C ILE A 182 2.24 3.88 14.68
N ALA A 183 2.33 2.71 14.06
CA ALA A 183 1.62 1.51 14.51
C ALA A 183 2.15 1.01 15.86
N GLN A 184 3.46 1.10 16.09
CA GLN A 184 4.08 0.71 17.35
C GLN A 184 3.65 1.65 18.49
N ILE A 185 3.65 2.97 18.28
CA ILE A 185 3.12 3.95 19.24
C ILE A 185 1.63 3.66 19.54
N ALA A 186 0.82 3.44 18.51
CA ALA A 186 -0.60 3.13 18.69
C ALA A 186 -0.83 1.82 19.47
N THR A 187 0.04 0.83 19.28
CA THR A 187 0.00 -0.44 20.02
C THR A 187 0.34 -0.22 21.49
N GLU A 188 1.40 0.53 21.79
CA GLU A 188 1.82 0.89 23.15
C GLU A 188 0.76 1.70 23.91
N GLU A 189 0.05 2.58 23.20
CA GLU A 189 -1.07 3.37 23.73
C GLU A 189 -2.39 2.56 23.83
N GLY A 190 -2.41 1.29 23.42
CA GLY A 190 -3.61 0.45 23.46
C GLY A 190 -4.73 0.89 22.50
N ARG A 191 -4.38 1.52 21.37
CA ARG A 191 -5.34 2.11 20.42
C ARG A 191 -5.72 1.18 19.29
N PHE A 192 -4.73 0.70 18.54
CA PHE A 192 -4.88 -0.28 17.46
C PHE A 192 -3.53 -0.93 17.16
N GLN A 193 -3.56 -2.07 16.49
CA GLN A 193 -2.36 -2.77 16.01
C GLN A 193 -2.26 -2.66 14.49
N MET A 194 -1.07 -2.87 13.92
CA MET A 194 -0.92 -2.84 12.46
C MET A 194 -1.86 -3.85 11.76
N ALA A 195 -2.10 -5.01 12.37
CA ALA A 195 -3.04 -6.01 11.86
C ALA A 195 -4.46 -5.43 11.64
N ASP A 196 -4.91 -4.49 12.47
CA ASP A 196 -6.21 -3.82 12.28
C ASP A 196 -6.19 -2.90 11.06
N ALA A 197 -5.14 -2.11 10.89
CA ALA A 197 -5.00 -1.21 9.74
C ALA A 197 -4.94 -2.01 8.42
N VAL A 198 -4.15 -3.08 8.39
CA VAL A 198 -4.07 -4.00 7.24
C VAL A 198 -5.42 -4.63 6.96
N ARG A 199 -6.07 -5.22 7.97
CA ARG A 199 -7.40 -5.85 7.83
C ARG A 199 -8.44 -4.86 7.28
N MET A 200 -8.50 -3.66 7.85
CA MET A 200 -9.39 -2.60 7.37
C MET A 200 -9.10 -2.20 5.92
N SER A 201 -7.82 -2.19 5.51
CA SER A 201 -7.44 -1.89 4.13
C SER A 201 -7.86 -3.01 3.18
N VAL A 202 -7.57 -4.27 3.53
CA VAL A 202 -7.90 -5.46 2.74
C VAL A 202 -9.41 -5.60 2.57
N GLU A 203 -10.19 -5.56 3.66
CA GLU A 203 -11.65 -5.65 3.61
C GLU A 203 -12.26 -4.54 2.73
N LYS A 204 -11.73 -3.32 2.84
CA LYS A 204 -12.17 -2.17 2.05
C LYS A 204 -11.81 -2.33 0.57
N LEU A 205 -10.62 -2.82 0.24
CA LEU A 205 -10.22 -3.06 -1.14
C LEU A 205 -11.08 -4.16 -1.77
N ILE A 206 -11.29 -5.28 -1.07
CA ILE A 206 -12.17 -6.37 -1.55
C ILE A 206 -13.58 -5.85 -1.81
N ARG A 207 -14.17 -5.16 -0.82
CA ARG A 207 -15.54 -4.61 -0.95
C ARG A 207 -15.69 -3.61 -2.08
N ARG A 208 -14.66 -2.79 -2.35
CA ARG A 208 -14.69 -1.76 -3.41
C ARG A 208 -14.37 -2.28 -4.80
N HIS A 209 -13.99 -3.55 -4.93
CA HIS A 209 -13.73 -4.21 -6.21
C HIS A 209 -14.58 -5.48 -6.37
N PRO A 210 -15.92 -5.37 -6.31
CA PRO A 210 -16.80 -6.52 -6.52
C PRO A 210 -16.67 -7.13 -7.92
N HIS A 211 -16.12 -6.39 -8.88
CA HIS A 211 -15.79 -6.89 -10.23
C HIS A 211 -14.52 -7.74 -10.29
N VAL A 212 -13.66 -7.66 -9.28
CA VAL A 212 -12.46 -8.52 -9.16
C VAL A 212 -12.74 -9.69 -8.21
N PHE A 213 -13.44 -9.44 -7.10
CA PHE A 213 -13.61 -10.41 -6.01
C PHE A 213 -15.04 -10.96 -5.85
N GLY A 214 -15.99 -10.52 -6.67
CA GLY A 214 -17.40 -10.90 -6.62
C GLY A 214 -17.96 -11.23 -8.01
N GLU A 215 -19.21 -10.87 -8.26
CA GLU A 215 -19.95 -11.22 -9.49
C GLU A 215 -20.26 -10.00 -10.38
N ASP A 216 -19.87 -8.79 -9.99
CA ASP A 216 -20.16 -7.58 -10.79
C ASP A 216 -19.36 -7.65 -12.11
N ASP A 217 -20.02 -7.52 -13.25
CA ASP A 217 -19.36 -7.42 -14.54
C ASP A 217 -19.21 -5.93 -14.91
N ILE A 218 -17.97 -5.45 -15.07
CA ILE A 218 -17.68 -4.05 -15.39
C ILE A 218 -16.74 -4.01 -16.59
N ASP A 219 -17.26 -3.53 -17.72
CA ASP A 219 -16.57 -3.54 -19.01
C ASP A 219 -15.80 -2.24 -19.32
N ASP A 220 -16.06 -1.15 -18.61
CA ASP A 220 -15.41 0.14 -18.87
C ASP A 220 -15.16 1.01 -17.62
N MET A 221 -14.32 2.03 -17.81
CA MET A 221 -13.90 2.94 -16.74
C MET A 221 -15.02 3.83 -16.19
N GLU A 222 -16.01 4.20 -17.01
CA GLU A 222 -17.11 5.08 -16.58
C GLU A 222 -18.05 4.34 -15.63
N GLN A 223 -18.38 3.10 -15.97
CA GLN A 223 -19.12 2.18 -15.12
C GLN A 223 -18.37 1.90 -13.81
N LEU A 224 -17.05 1.69 -13.88
CA LEU A 224 -16.20 1.50 -12.71
C LEU A 224 -16.26 2.71 -11.76
N PHE A 225 -16.11 3.94 -12.27
CA PHE A 225 -16.17 5.14 -11.44
C PHE A 225 -17.54 5.35 -10.80
N THR A 226 -18.62 5.12 -11.56
CA THR A 226 -20.00 5.23 -11.06
C THR A 226 -20.23 4.24 -9.92
N ARG A 227 -19.89 2.97 -10.13
CA ARG A 227 -20.00 1.91 -9.13
C ARG A 227 -19.17 2.21 -7.88
N TRP A 228 -17.98 2.76 -8.06
CA TRP A 228 -17.11 3.11 -6.95
C TRP A 228 -17.68 4.22 -6.08
N GLU A 229 -18.36 5.20 -6.68
CA GLU A 229 -19.03 6.28 -5.95
C GLU A 229 -20.27 5.78 -5.19
N GLU A 230 -21.03 4.83 -5.76
CA GLU A 230 -22.14 4.14 -5.09
C GLU A 230 -21.66 3.38 -3.85
N ILE A 231 -20.66 2.51 -3.99
CA ILE A 231 -20.11 1.73 -2.87
C ILE A 231 -19.59 2.67 -1.77
N LYS A 232 -18.91 3.77 -2.13
CA LYS A 232 -18.48 4.77 -1.15
C LYS A 232 -19.67 5.44 -0.45
N ALA A 233 -20.81 5.62 -1.12
CA ALA A 233 -22.02 6.19 -0.52
C ALA A 233 -22.68 5.20 0.46
N GLU A 234 -22.79 3.94 0.08
CA GLU A 234 -23.28 2.86 0.95
C GLU A 234 -22.42 2.71 2.21
N GLU A 235 -21.09 2.73 2.06
CA GLU A 235 -20.14 2.70 3.19
C GLU A 235 -20.32 3.87 4.15
N ARG A 236 -20.65 5.06 3.63
CA ARG A 236 -20.94 6.24 4.47
C ARG A 236 -22.24 6.07 5.22
N ALA A 237 -23.29 5.54 4.57
CA ALA A 237 -24.58 5.30 5.20
C ALA A 237 -24.53 4.19 6.28
N ALA A 238 -23.67 3.19 6.11
CA ALA A 238 -23.50 2.08 7.05
C ALA A 238 -22.67 2.43 8.29
N GLN A 239 -21.86 3.50 8.25
CA GLN A 239 -21.18 4.00 9.43
C GLN A 239 -22.18 4.84 10.22
N ASP A 240 -22.44 4.47 11.49
CA ASP A 240 -23.26 5.22 12.46
C ASP A 240 -22.56 6.52 12.91
N ARG A 241 -21.97 7.21 11.95
CA ARG A 241 -21.30 8.50 12.04
C ARG A 241 -22.26 9.51 11.42
N PRO A 242 -22.36 10.72 11.97
CA PRO A 242 -23.17 11.77 11.37
C PRO A 242 -22.82 11.90 9.89
N ALA A 243 -23.85 12.03 9.05
CA ALA A 243 -23.69 12.19 7.61
C ALA A 243 -22.67 13.30 7.37
N ARG A 244 -21.50 12.91 6.88
CA ARG A 244 -20.45 13.84 6.49
C ARG A 244 -20.98 14.58 5.27
N GLY A 245 -21.07 15.90 5.34
CA GLY A 245 -21.53 16.73 4.23
C GLY A 245 -20.68 16.46 2.98
N PRO A 246 -21.14 16.82 1.77
CA PRO A 246 -20.47 16.51 0.50
C PRO A 246 -18.99 16.93 0.45
N LEU A 247 -18.59 17.88 1.30
CA LEU A 247 -17.23 18.43 1.40
C LEU A 247 -16.36 17.79 2.50
N ASP A 248 -16.92 16.97 3.39
CA ASP A 248 -16.22 16.33 4.52
C ASP A 248 -15.36 15.13 4.13
N ALA A 249 -15.43 14.75 2.85
CA ALA A 249 -14.61 13.71 2.25
C ALA A 249 -13.29 14.26 1.66
N VAL A 250 -12.96 15.54 1.83
CA VAL A 250 -11.65 16.09 1.46
C VAL A 250 -10.71 15.99 2.67
N PRO A 251 -9.60 15.22 2.61
CA PRO A 251 -8.69 15.09 3.74
C PRO A 251 -8.10 16.44 4.15
N ALA A 252 -8.12 16.72 5.46
CA ALA A 252 -7.66 17.99 5.99
C ALA A 252 -6.16 18.25 5.74
N ALA A 253 -5.38 17.17 5.64
CA ALA A 253 -3.92 17.15 5.51
C ALA A 253 -3.41 17.19 4.05
N LEU A 254 -4.30 17.24 3.04
CA LEU A 254 -3.83 17.41 1.66
C LEU A 254 -3.08 18.75 1.50
N PRO A 255 -2.00 18.78 0.68
CA PRO A 255 -1.40 20.04 0.23
C PRO A 255 -2.46 20.98 -0.33
N ALA A 256 -2.33 22.28 -0.09
CA ALA A 256 -3.44 23.23 -0.18
C ALA A 256 -4.01 23.35 -1.60
N LEU A 257 -3.15 23.29 -2.63
CA LEU A 257 -3.59 23.29 -4.03
C LEU A 257 -4.39 22.04 -4.39
N ARG A 258 -3.91 20.85 -3.98
CA ARG A 258 -4.62 19.58 -4.19
C ARG A 258 -5.94 19.56 -3.41
N LYS A 259 -5.91 20.05 -2.17
CA LYS A 259 -7.09 20.20 -1.32
C LYS A 259 -8.13 21.13 -1.96
N ALA A 260 -7.69 22.27 -2.50
CA ALA A 260 -8.57 23.22 -3.18
C ALA A 260 -9.21 22.59 -4.42
N ARG A 261 -8.44 21.87 -5.24
CA ARG A 261 -8.95 21.16 -6.43
C ARG A 261 -10.01 20.11 -6.07
N GLU A 262 -9.72 19.25 -5.09
CA GLU A 262 -10.65 18.23 -4.59
C GLU A 262 -11.92 18.87 -4.00
N MET A 263 -11.77 19.95 -3.23
CA MET A 263 -12.89 20.69 -2.66
C MET A 263 -13.79 21.27 -3.74
N GLN A 264 -13.21 21.94 -4.73
CA GLN A 264 -13.97 22.52 -5.84
C GLN A 264 -14.68 21.45 -6.66
N ALA A 265 -14.03 20.31 -6.95
CA ALA A 265 -14.64 19.21 -7.69
C ALA A 265 -15.87 18.62 -6.95
N LYS A 266 -15.77 18.44 -5.62
CA LYS A 266 -16.89 17.94 -4.81
C LYS A 266 -18.01 18.97 -4.65
N ALA A 267 -17.64 20.24 -4.48
CA ALA A 267 -18.60 21.33 -4.39
C ALA A 267 -19.40 21.51 -5.69
N ASP A 268 -18.74 21.43 -6.83
CA ASP A 268 -19.34 21.50 -8.17
C ASP A 268 -20.34 20.36 -8.38
N LYS A 269 -19.93 19.12 -8.06
CA LYS A 269 -20.80 17.94 -8.10
C LYS A 269 -22.02 18.06 -7.17
N ALA A 270 -21.87 18.77 -6.05
CA ALA A 270 -22.94 19.01 -5.08
C ALA A 270 -23.77 20.28 -5.38
N GLY A 271 -23.48 21.02 -6.45
CA GLY A 271 -24.17 22.27 -6.79
C GLY A 271 -23.91 23.42 -5.79
N LEU A 272 -22.85 23.33 -4.99
CA LEU A 272 -22.42 24.35 -4.04
C LEU A 272 -21.45 25.36 -4.64
N LEU A 273 -20.89 25.05 -5.81
CA LEU A 273 -19.98 25.89 -6.55
C LEU A 273 -20.28 25.76 -8.04
N ASP A 274 -20.21 26.86 -8.77
CA ASP A 274 -20.07 26.84 -10.23
C ASP A 274 -18.62 27.22 -10.53
N ARG A 275 -17.83 26.24 -11.00
CA ARG A 275 -16.40 26.48 -11.26
C ARG A 275 -16.16 27.43 -12.43
N ALA A 276 -17.03 27.41 -13.45
CA ALA A 276 -16.91 28.31 -14.58
C ALA A 276 -17.18 29.75 -14.13
N MET A 277 -18.26 29.95 -13.36
CA MET A 277 -18.56 31.25 -12.77
C MET A 277 -17.47 31.73 -11.81
N LEU A 278 -16.89 30.84 -11.00
CA LEU A 278 -15.78 31.19 -10.11
C LEU A 278 -14.54 31.63 -10.92
N ALA A 279 -14.19 30.90 -11.97
CA ALA A 279 -13.07 31.26 -12.84
C ALA A 279 -13.32 32.61 -13.52
N GLU A 280 -14.57 32.92 -13.82
CA GLU A 280 -14.97 34.18 -14.43
C GLU A 280 -15.14 35.35 -13.45
N SER A 281 -15.14 35.09 -12.14
CA SER A 281 -15.53 36.08 -11.13
C SER A 281 -14.58 37.28 -10.99
N ASP A 282 -13.33 37.16 -11.45
CA ASP A 282 -12.35 38.24 -11.45
C ASP A 282 -11.67 38.41 -12.82
N PRO A 283 -12.07 39.43 -13.60
CA PRO A 283 -11.47 39.71 -14.92
C PRO A 283 -9.97 40.02 -14.86
N ALA A 284 -9.46 40.53 -13.75
CA ALA A 284 -8.03 40.80 -13.60
C ALA A 284 -7.24 39.49 -13.49
N LEU A 285 -7.79 38.47 -12.80
CA LEU A 285 -7.18 37.15 -12.72
C LEU A 285 -7.24 36.40 -14.06
N GLN A 286 -8.36 36.52 -14.79
CA GLN A 286 -8.46 35.96 -16.14
C GLN A 286 -7.37 36.51 -17.08
N GLY A 287 -7.09 37.81 -16.99
CA GLY A 287 -6.03 38.44 -17.80
C GLY A 287 -4.63 37.88 -17.52
N LEU A 288 -4.38 37.35 -16.32
CA LEU A 288 -3.10 36.74 -15.95
C LEU A 288 -2.95 35.34 -16.57
N LEU A 289 -4.04 34.60 -16.71
CA LEU A 289 -4.09 33.24 -17.26
C LEU A 289 -5.17 33.11 -18.37
N PRO A 290 -4.93 33.70 -19.56
CA PRO A 290 -5.89 33.68 -20.66
C PRO A 290 -6.10 32.27 -21.25
N GLU A 291 -7.19 32.12 -22.01
CA GLU A 291 -7.51 30.89 -22.72
C GLU A 291 -6.35 30.47 -23.66
N GLY A 292 -5.95 29.20 -23.61
CA GLY A 292 -4.76 28.68 -24.31
C GLY A 292 -3.43 28.83 -23.56
N SER A 293 -3.43 29.27 -22.31
CA SER A 293 -2.24 29.24 -21.44
C SER A 293 -1.76 27.81 -21.18
N ASP A 294 -0.45 27.65 -21.00
CA ASP A 294 0.20 26.37 -20.70
C ASP A 294 0.64 26.25 -19.22
N GLU A 295 1.16 25.07 -18.87
CA GLU A 295 1.66 24.77 -17.53
C GLU A 295 2.82 25.68 -17.13
N GLU A 296 3.68 26.07 -18.08
CA GLU A 296 4.82 26.94 -17.84
C GLU A 296 4.37 28.34 -17.38
N ARG A 297 3.33 28.89 -18.02
CA ARG A 297 2.73 30.16 -17.62
C ARG A 297 2.03 30.08 -16.26
N LEU A 298 1.25 29.02 -16.02
CA LEU A 298 0.62 28.80 -14.72
C LEU A 298 1.68 28.69 -13.60
N GLY A 299 2.74 27.93 -13.84
CA GLY A 299 3.86 27.77 -12.91
C GLY A 299 4.53 29.10 -12.58
N ARG A 300 4.84 29.93 -13.59
CA ARG A 300 5.38 31.28 -13.38
C ARG A 300 4.46 32.16 -12.54
N LEU A 301 3.14 32.13 -12.79
CA LEU A 301 2.18 32.92 -12.03
C LEU A 301 2.15 32.50 -10.56
N LEU A 302 2.07 31.20 -10.29
CA LEU A 302 2.10 30.66 -8.93
C LEU A 302 3.43 31.00 -8.22
N TRP A 303 4.57 30.88 -8.91
CA TRP A 303 5.88 31.26 -8.39
C TRP A 303 5.94 32.74 -7.98
N CYS A 304 5.49 33.64 -8.86
CA CYS A 304 5.43 35.07 -8.56
C CYS A 304 4.49 35.37 -7.39
N LEU A 305 3.35 34.68 -7.29
CA LEU A 305 2.40 34.85 -6.20
C LEU A 305 3.00 34.41 -4.86
N VAL A 306 3.71 33.28 -4.82
CA VAL A 306 4.43 32.80 -3.63
C VAL A 306 5.51 33.81 -3.22
N ALA A 307 6.33 34.30 -4.17
CA ALA A 307 7.33 35.32 -3.88
C ALA A 307 6.70 36.60 -3.30
N LEU A 308 5.58 37.04 -3.87
CA LEU A 308 4.84 38.21 -3.41
C LEU A 308 4.18 37.99 -2.04
N ALA A 309 3.69 36.79 -1.74
CA ALA A 309 3.19 36.44 -0.41
C ALA A 309 4.32 36.54 0.64
N ARG A 310 5.51 36.03 0.31
CA ARG A 310 6.69 36.09 1.18
C ARG A 310 7.15 37.52 1.48
N THR A 311 7.13 38.43 0.51
CA THR A 311 7.46 39.86 0.78
C THR A 311 6.47 40.54 1.74
N ARG A 312 5.30 39.93 1.95
CA ARG A 312 4.27 40.38 2.89
C ARG A 312 4.21 39.55 4.17
N GLY A 313 5.15 38.62 4.39
CA GLY A 313 5.17 37.75 5.56
C GLY A 313 4.04 36.72 5.60
N LEU A 314 3.47 36.38 4.43
CA LEU A 314 2.41 35.38 4.30
C LEU A 314 2.99 34.06 3.79
N ASP A 315 2.55 32.95 4.36
CA ASP A 315 2.80 31.61 3.84
C ASP A 315 1.65 31.21 2.90
N ALA A 316 1.98 30.90 1.64
CA ALA A 316 0.99 30.65 0.59
C ALA A 316 0.22 29.32 0.79
N GLU A 317 0.91 28.29 1.28
CA GLU A 317 0.34 26.96 1.55
C GLU A 317 -0.64 27.06 2.72
N ASP A 318 -0.23 27.66 3.84
CA ASP A 318 -1.09 27.87 5.00
C ASP A 318 -2.26 28.81 4.69
N ALA A 319 -2.04 29.86 3.91
CA ALA A 319 -3.10 30.80 3.52
C ALA A 319 -4.23 30.09 2.75
N LEU A 320 -3.88 29.29 1.74
CA LEU A 320 -4.86 28.55 0.95
C LEU A 320 -5.48 27.40 1.76
N ARG A 321 -4.70 26.70 2.59
CA ARG A 321 -5.19 25.66 3.49
C ARG A 321 -6.22 26.20 4.49
N ALA A 322 -5.95 27.37 5.06
CA ALA A 322 -6.86 28.03 5.98
C ALA A 322 -8.12 28.55 5.25
N PHE A 323 -7.97 29.10 4.05
CA PHE A 323 -9.10 29.54 3.23
C PHE A 323 -10.03 28.38 2.87
N THR A 324 -9.49 27.27 2.34
CA THR A 324 -10.26 26.07 2.00
C THR A 324 -10.98 25.49 3.23
N GLY A 325 -10.33 25.53 4.41
CA GLY A 325 -10.95 25.15 5.68
C GLY A 325 -12.16 26.02 6.04
N ARG A 326 -12.02 27.35 5.99
CA ARG A 326 -13.11 28.30 6.27
C ARG A 326 -14.25 28.19 5.26
N TRP A 327 -13.91 28.12 3.98
CA TRP A 327 -14.89 27.99 2.89
C TRP A 327 -15.73 26.73 3.04
N ARG A 328 -15.09 25.60 3.42
CA ARG A 328 -15.81 24.36 3.73
C ARG A 328 -16.82 24.56 4.87
N THR A 329 -16.40 25.13 6.00
CA THR A 329 -17.30 25.35 7.15
C THR A 329 -18.51 26.19 6.75
N GLN A 330 -18.29 27.30 6.04
CA GLN A 330 -19.36 28.20 5.62
C GLN A 330 -20.36 27.57 4.63
N ASN A 331 -19.91 26.64 3.79
CA ASN A 331 -20.77 25.96 2.83
C ASN A 331 -21.38 24.65 3.34
N ALA A 332 -20.85 24.08 4.44
CA ALA A 332 -21.48 22.98 5.15
C ALA A 332 -22.75 23.45 5.89
N GLU A 333 -22.71 24.63 6.54
CA GLU A 333 -23.86 25.26 7.20
C GLU A 333 -25.01 25.60 6.21
N ASN A 334 -24.67 25.98 4.97
CA ASN A 334 -25.65 26.27 3.92
C ASN A 334 -26.29 25.02 3.29
N SER A 335 -25.64 23.85 3.39
CA SER A 335 -26.22 22.58 2.93
C SER A 335 -27.24 22.02 3.92
N GLU A 336 -27.01 22.14 5.23
CA GLU A 336 -27.94 21.69 6.27
C GLU A 336 -29.26 22.50 6.24
N GLY A 337 -29.20 23.81 5.99
CA GLY A 337 -30.40 24.66 5.86
C GLY A 337 -31.22 24.45 4.58
N ARG A 338 -30.71 23.71 3.59
CA ARG A 338 -31.44 23.36 2.35
C ARG A 338 -32.18 22.03 2.42
N GLU A 339 -31.81 21.13 3.34
CA GLU A 339 -32.52 19.86 3.56
C GLU A 339 -33.76 20.02 4.47
N GLU A 340 -33.87 21.14 5.21
CA GLU A 340 -35.01 21.45 6.08
C GLU A 340 -36.11 22.34 5.44
N SER A 341 -36.02 22.72 4.15
CA SER A 341 -37.02 23.56 3.43
C SER A 341 -37.78 22.84 2.33
#